data_AF-A0AAV2IHM5-F1
#
_entry.id   AF-A0AAV2IHM5-F1
#
_cell.length_a   1.000
_cell.length_b   1.000
_cell.length_c   1.000
_cell.angle_alpha   90.00
_cell.angle_beta   90.00
_cell.angle_gamma   90.00
#
_symmetry.space_group_name_H-M   'P 1'
#
loop_
_entity.id
_entity.type
_entity.pdbx_description
1 polymer ?
#
loop_
_entity_poly.entity_id
_entity_poly.type
_entity_poly.pdbx_seq_one_letter_code
_entity_poly.pdbx_strand_id
1 'polypeptide(L)'
;MKFVLVTLALWVCCIGAVFGESEPLYGTVCLINGERFAEGDDVGQRIDGCNNCFCSADGFGCTRMACPWYQPLDCEIEGQLYNHYDSVPSDACGECSCMNGNLACTNCPA
;
A
#
# COMPACT_ATOMS: atom_id res chain seq x y z
N MET A 1 40.21 8.80 -1.97
CA MET A 1 40.69 8.00 -0.81
C MET A 1 39.50 7.37 -0.11
N LYS A 2 39.24 6.09 -0.36
CA LYS A 2 38.66 5.14 0.61
C LYS A 2 38.93 3.74 0.05
N PHE A 3 39.85 3.07 0.72
CA PHE A 3 40.37 1.76 0.37
C PHE A 3 39.28 0.72 0.62
N VAL A 4 38.85 0.01 -0.41
CA VAL A 4 38.09 -1.23 -0.26
C VAL A 4 39.14 -2.35 -0.17
N LEU A 5 39.57 -2.66 1.05
CA LEU A 5 40.42 -3.82 1.31
C LEU A 5 39.51 -5.05 1.44
N VAL A 6 39.43 -5.83 0.37
CA VAL A 6 39.06 -7.25 0.43
C VAL A 6 40.35 -8.02 0.69
N THR A 7 40.27 -9.10 1.49
CA THR A 7 41.28 -10.13 1.88
C THR A 7 41.67 -10.05 3.35
N LEU A 8 41.81 -11.11 4.14
CA LEU A 8 41.49 -12.55 4.08
C LEU A 8 41.76 -13.08 5.51
N ALA A 9 41.18 -14.23 5.84
CA ALA A 9 41.62 -15.18 6.88
C ALA A 9 41.18 -14.98 8.35
N LEU A 10 40.23 -15.87 8.72
CA LEU A 10 40.31 -16.81 9.85
C LEU A 10 40.30 -16.23 11.28
N TRP A 11 39.13 -16.33 11.92
CA TRP A 11 38.87 -17.24 13.07
C TRP A 11 37.79 -16.68 14.01
N VAL A 12 36.52 -16.74 13.57
CA VAL A 12 35.37 -16.78 14.50
C VAL A 12 34.33 -17.72 13.88
N CYS A 13 34.41 -19.01 14.22
CA CYS A 13 33.57 -20.09 13.69
C CYS A 13 32.26 -20.30 14.48
N CYS A 14 31.93 -19.43 15.44
CA CYS A 14 30.77 -19.64 16.29
C CYS A 14 30.12 -18.31 16.64
N ILE A 15 28.79 -18.32 16.69
CA ILE A 15 27.86 -17.21 16.84
C ILE A 15 27.59 -16.56 15.47
N GLY A 16 26.47 -16.99 14.86
CA GLY A 16 26.06 -16.61 13.53
C GLY A 16 26.08 -15.09 13.32
N ALA A 17 26.77 -14.67 12.26
CA ALA A 17 26.54 -13.37 11.68
C ALA A 17 25.10 -13.36 11.16
N VAL A 18 24.18 -12.91 12.00
CA VAL A 18 22.96 -12.26 11.53
C VAL A 18 23.48 -11.12 10.67
N PHE A 19 23.32 -11.23 9.35
CA PHE A 19 23.40 -10.08 8.46
C PHE A 19 22.23 -9.16 8.84
N GLY A 20 22.38 -8.46 9.95
CA GLY A 20 21.55 -7.32 10.29
C GLY A 20 21.94 -6.24 9.32
N GLU A 21 21.14 -6.09 8.28
CA GLU A 21 21.10 -4.85 7.49
C GLU A 21 21.10 -3.71 8.49
N SER A 22 22.06 -2.80 8.39
CA SER A 22 22.27 -1.73 9.35
C SER A 22 20.96 -0.96 9.54
N GLU A 23 20.29 -1.16 10.69
CA GLU A 23 19.12 -0.39 11.08
C GLU A 23 19.49 1.10 10.96
N PRO A 24 18.68 1.93 10.27
CA PRO A 24 18.91 3.37 10.27
C PRO A 24 18.65 3.87 11.69
N LEU A 25 19.73 3.98 12.46
CA LEU A 25 19.71 4.34 13.87
C LEU A 25 19.59 5.87 14.04
N TYR A 26 18.65 6.50 13.33
CA TYR A 26 18.19 7.88 13.57
C TYR A 26 17.01 8.22 12.64
N GLY A 27 15.85 7.58 12.83
CA GLY A 27 14.63 7.93 12.12
C GLY A 27 13.43 7.42 12.88
N THR A 28 12.41 8.27 13.06
CA THR A 28 11.16 7.82 13.69
C THR A 28 10.49 6.83 12.76
N VAL A 29 10.25 5.62 13.27
CA VAL A 29 9.50 4.58 12.56
C VAL A 29 8.06 4.62 13.07
N CYS A 30 7.11 4.66 12.15
CA CYS A 30 5.70 4.53 12.50
C CYS A 30 5.28 3.05 12.47
N LEU A 31 4.40 2.66 13.38
CA LEU A 31 3.88 1.30 13.49
C LEU A 31 2.38 1.28 13.21
N ILE A 32 1.96 0.52 12.20
CA ILE A 32 0.54 0.25 11.93
C ILE A 32 0.34 -1.26 11.99
N ASN A 33 -0.44 -1.75 12.96
CA ASN A 33 -0.71 -3.18 13.15
C ASN A 33 0.55 -4.07 13.21
N GLY A 34 1.66 -3.53 13.71
CA GLY A 34 2.96 -4.23 13.82
C GLY A 34 3.85 -4.14 12.57
N GLU A 35 3.36 -3.58 11.47
CA GLU A 35 4.17 -3.24 10.29
C GLU A 35 4.91 -1.92 10.50
N ARG A 36 6.16 -1.85 10.02
CA ARG A 36 7.07 -0.70 10.18
C ARG A 36 7.05 0.17 8.93
N PHE A 37 6.89 1.47 9.11
CA PHE A 37 6.92 2.49 8.05
C PHE A 37 8.00 3.53 8.35
N ALA A 38 8.79 3.87 7.35
CA ALA A 38 9.83 4.88 7.42
C ALA A 38 9.23 6.28 7.35
N GLU A 39 9.96 7.27 7.88
CA GLU A 39 9.61 8.67 7.70
C GLU A 39 9.46 9.01 6.19
N GLY A 40 8.34 9.62 5.84
CA GLY A 40 7.95 9.96 4.47
C GLY A 40 7.01 8.96 3.79
N ASP A 41 6.80 7.76 4.35
CA ASP A 41 5.88 6.77 3.77
C ASP A 41 4.44 7.27 3.76
N ASP A 42 3.73 7.09 2.62
CA ASP A 42 2.29 7.27 2.52
C ASP A 42 1.58 6.07 3.17
N VAL A 43 0.78 6.36 4.18
CA VAL A 43 0.07 5.39 5.01
C VAL A 43 -1.43 5.66 5.08
N GLY A 44 -1.96 6.59 4.27
CA GLY A 44 -3.39 6.97 4.30
C GLY A 44 -4.31 5.78 4.11
N GLN A 45 -3.96 4.90 3.17
CA GLN A 45 -4.71 3.67 2.88
C GLN A 45 -4.73 2.66 4.04
N ARG A 46 -3.76 2.71 4.95
CA ARG A 46 -3.66 1.79 6.11
C ARG A 46 -4.35 2.33 7.37
N ILE A 47 -4.61 3.63 7.42
CA ILE A 47 -5.21 4.29 8.60
C ILE A 47 -6.72 4.41 8.43
N ASP A 48 -7.18 5.08 7.37
CA ASP A 48 -8.60 5.32 7.16
C ASP A 48 -9.05 5.19 5.68
N GLY A 49 -8.12 4.96 4.75
CA GLY A 49 -8.46 4.78 3.33
C GLY A 49 -8.78 6.07 2.58
N CYS A 50 -8.72 7.24 3.25
CA CYS A 50 -9.31 8.47 2.73
C CYS A 50 -8.45 9.71 2.97
N ASN A 51 -7.97 9.94 4.19
CA ASN A 51 -7.08 11.06 4.45
C ASN A 51 -5.70 10.77 3.87
N ASN A 52 -5.04 11.81 3.38
CA ASN A 52 -3.63 11.71 3.07
C ASN A 52 -2.88 11.72 4.40
N CYS A 53 -2.23 10.61 4.71
CA CYS A 53 -1.44 10.43 5.92
C CYS A 53 -0.03 10.00 5.56
N PHE A 54 0.96 10.59 6.23
CA PHE A 54 2.36 10.23 6.10
C PHE A 54 2.98 9.93 7.45
N CYS A 55 3.94 9.00 7.46
CA CYS A 55 4.82 8.83 8.61
C CYS A 55 5.78 10.01 8.71
N SER A 56 5.92 10.60 9.89
CA SER A 56 6.79 11.74 10.18
C SER A 56 7.67 11.48 11.39
N ALA A 57 8.66 12.35 11.62
CA ALA A 57 9.50 12.34 12.81
C ALA A 57 8.71 12.35 14.14
N ASP A 58 7.49 12.89 14.15
CA ASP A 58 6.64 13.02 15.34
C ASP A 58 5.48 12.02 15.37
N GLY A 59 5.43 11.05 14.44
CA GLY A 59 4.33 10.10 14.27
C GLY A 59 3.54 10.33 12.99
N PHE A 60 2.23 10.07 12.97
CA PHE A 60 1.42 10.24 11.75
C PHE A 60 0.93 11.68 11.58
N GLY A 61 1.20 12.26 10.41
CA GLY A 61 0.59 13.51 9.96
C GLY A 61 -0.51 13.21 8.95
N CYS A 62 -1.77 13.55 9.25
CA CYS A 62 -2.91 13.33 8.35
C CYS A 62 -3.63 14.63 8.01
N THR A 63 -4.17 14.72 6.80
CA THR A 63 -5.20 15.71 6.46
C THR A 63 -6.47 15.50 7.29
N ARG A 64 -7.36 16.50 7.33
CA ARG A 64 -8.69 16.40 7.97
C ARG A 64 -9.79 16.62 6.94
N MET A 65 -9.93 15.66 6.04
CA MET A 65 -11.03 15.61 5.09
C MET A 65 -12.22 14.86 5.72
N ALA A 66 -13.42 15.28 5.36
CA ALA A 66 -14.62 14.52 5.72
C ALA A 66 -14.64 13.23 4.89
N CYS A 67 -14.25 12.12 5.51
CA CYS A 67 -14.27 10.82 4.86
C CYS A 67 -15.70 10.30 4.81
N PRO A 68 -16.26 10.05 3.61
CA PRO A 68 -17.49 9.29 3.54
C PRO A 68 -17.20 7.91 4.13
N TRP A 69 -18.05 7.49 5.07
CA TRP A 69 -18.01 6.17 5.73
C TRP A 69 -18.02 4.99 4.75
N TYR A 70 -18.27 5.30 3.48
CA TYR A 70 -18.27 4.40 2.36
C TYR A 70 -17.20 4.88 1.37
N GLN A 71 -16.05 4.21 1.33
CA GLN A 71 -15.13 4.27 0.20
C GLN A 71 -15.55 3.13 -0.73
N PRO A 72 -16.42 3.38 -1.74
CA PRO A 72 -16.77 2.33 -2.65
C PRO A 72 -15.53 1.88 -3.44
N LEU A 73 -15.42 0.58 -3.66
CA LEU A 73 -14.31 0.00 -4.41
C LEU A 73 -14.55 0.15 -5.92
N ASP A 74 -13.51 0.59 -6.63
CA ASP A 74 -13.48 0.66 -8.09
C ASP A 74 -13.32 -0.75 -8.71
N CYS A 75 -13.78 -0.93 -9.94
CA CYS A 75 -13.73 -2.21 -10.65
C CYS A 75 -12.56 -2.24 -11.63
N GLU A 76 -11.86 -3.37 -11.69
CA GLU A 76 -10.91 -3.68 -12.76
C GLU A 76 -11.52 -4.74 -13.69
N ILE A 77 -11.89 -4.36 -14.90
CA ILE A 77 -12.51 -5.24 -15.91
C ILE A 77 -11.59 -5.27 -17.12
N GLU A 78 -11.03 -6.43 -17.44
CA GLU A 78 -10.10 -6.63 -18.58
C GLU A 78 -8.90 -5.65 -18.57
N GLY A 79 -8.43 -5.26 -17.38
CA GLY A 79 -7.33 -4.31 -17.20
C GLY A 79 -7.73 -2.83 -17.37
N GLN A 80 -9.02 -2.53 -17.54
CA GLN A 80 -9.55 -1.18 -17.46
C GLN A 80 -10.10 -0.90 -16.07
N LEU A 81 -9.80 0.29 -15.54
CA LEU A 81 -10.30 0.76 -14.26
C LEU A 81 -11.58 1.58 -14.47
N TYR A 82 -12.61 1.23 -13.71
CA TYR A 82 -13.91 1.90 -13.67
C TYR A 82 -14.17 2.37 -12.25
N ASN A 83 -14.52 3.64 -12.08
CA ASN A 83 -14.92 4.15 -10.78
C ASN A 83 -16.23 3.49 -10.35
N HIS A 84 -16.48 3.45 -9.05
CA HIS A 84 -17.77 3.02 -8.55
C HIS A 84 -18.93 3.81 -9.19
N TYR A 85 -19.96 3.09 -9.63
CA TYR A 85 -21.11 3.51 -10.43
C TYR A 85 -20.86 3.82 -11.91
N ASP A 86 -19.63 3.70 -12.42
CA ASP A 86 -19.38 3.86 -13.85
C ASP A 86 -20.17 2.80 -14.64
N SER A 87 -20.73 3.23 -15.78
CA SER A 87 -21.31 2.33 -16.76
C SER A 87 -20.21 1.53 -17.44
N VAL A 88 -20.31 0.21 -17.39
CA VAL A 88 -19.32 -0.70 -17.96
C VAL A 88 -19.90 -1.32 -19.23
N PRO A 89 -19.25 -1.18 -20.39
CA PRO A 89 -19.66 -1.87 -21.61
C PRO A 89 -19.63 -3.39 -21.42
N SER A 90 -20.67 -4.09 -21.86
CA SER A 90 -20.72 -5.54 -21.87
C SER A 90 -21.41 -6.00 -23.14
N ASP A 91 -20.76 -6.92 -23.86
CA ASP A 91 -21.34 -7.55 -25.04
C ASP A 91 -22.27 -8.72 -24.67
N ALA A 92 -22.22 -9.17 -23.41
CA ALA A 92 -22.93 -10.36 -22.92
C ALA A 92 -24.22 -10.03 -22.15
N CYS A 93 -24.37 -8.80 -21.63
CA CYS A 93 -25.55 -8.35 -20.90
C CYS A 93 -26.01 -6.98 -21.41
N GLY A 94 -27.23 -6.56 -21.05
CA GLY A 94 -27.79 -5.27 -21.49
C GLY A 94 -27.08 -4.06 -20.88
N GLU A 95 -27.24 -3.86 -19.58
CA GLU A 95 -26.66 -2.71 -18.86
C GLU A 95 -25.87 -3.21 -17.65
N CYS A 96 -24.60 -2.80 -17.56
CA CYS A 96 -23.73 -3.12 -16.44
C CYS A 96 -23.16 -1.85 -15.81
N SER A 97 -22.98 -1.89 -14.49
CA SER A 97 -22.29 -0.85 -13.74
C SER A 97 -21.28 -1.45 -12.77
N CYS A 98 -20.23 -0.68 -12.49
CA CYS A 98 -19.32 -1.01 -11.42
C CYS A 98 -20.00 -0.78 -10.07
N MET A 99 -20.12 -1.82 -9.25
CA MET A 99 -20.63 -1.72 -7.88
C MET A 99 -19.71 -2.43 -6.91
N ASN A 100 -18.97 -1.66 -6.11
CA ASN A 100 -18.10 -2.15 -5.03
C ASN A 100 -17.10 -3.20 -5.52
N GLY A 101 -16.34 -2.86 -6.56
CA GLY A 101 -15.33 -3.73 -7.15
C GLY A 101 -15.88 -4.93 -7.92
N ASN A 102 -17.21 -5.01 -8.12
CA ASN A 102 -17.83 -6.08 -8.89
C ASN A 102 -18.66 -5.51 -10.04
N LEU A 103 -18.66 -6.23 -11.15
CA LEU A 103 -19.52 -5.93 -12.29
C LEU A 103 -20.96 -6.37 -11.97
N ALA A 104 -21.87 -5.42 -11.91
CA ALA A 104 -23.27 -5.69 -11.69
C ALA A 104 -24.07 -5.42 -12.97
N CYS A 105 -24.52 -6.49 -13.61
CA CYS A 105 -25.26 -6.42 -14.85
C CYS A 105 -26.75 -6.72 -14.63
N THR A 106 -27.59 -6.08 -15.44
CA THR A 106 -29.01 -6.38 -15.54
C THR A 106 -29.35 -6.81 -16.96
N ASN A 107 -30.48 -7.51 -17.13
CA ASN A 107 -30.97 -7.97 -18.43
C ASN A 107 -29.96 -8.85 -19.18
N CYS A 108 -29.29 -9.78 -18.49
CA CYS A 108 -28.45 -10.79 -19.11
C CYS A 108 -29.32 -11.91 -19.73
N PRO A 109 -29.00 -12.39 -20.94
CA PRO A 109 -29.61 -13.60 -21.49
C PRO A 109 -29.37 -14.80 -20.55
N ALA A 110 -30.36 -15.67 -20.46
CA ALA A 110 -30.29 -16.92 -19.69
C ALA A 110 -29.59 -18.04 -20.48
#